data_AF-A0A176RVQ7-F1
#
_entry.id   AF-A0A176RVQ7-F1
#
_cell.length_a   1.000
_cell.length_b   1.000
_cell.length_c   1.000
_cell.angle_alpha   90.00
_cell.angle_beta   90.00
_cell.angle_gamma   90.00
#
_symmetry.space_group_name_H-M   'P 1'
#
loop_
_entity.id
_entity.type
_entity.pdbx_description
1 polymer ?
#
loop_
_entity_poly.entity_id
_entity_poly.type
_entity_poly.pdbx_seq_one_letter_code
_entity_poly.pdbx_strand_id
1 'polypeptide(L)'
;MQFRLFMILSSFTFVLCASTGQTQDMSMELDPLEVRPSLATPRLSLPTNLTTVPVVNPGEYFVPPYIEDIPENKYGELVKMGRNIFVNTQVYGKRYVGNGLNCSNCHLSEGRKANAAPLWGAYGMYPMYRVKNREVVTFQERIQDCFKYSLDGIAPTVDSPEVEARIIISYANS
;
A
#
# COMPACT_ATOMS: atom_id res chain seq x y z
N MET A 1 43.69 58.67 -29.52
CA MET A 1 43.53 57.92 -28.26
C MET A 1 43.28 56.47 -28.61
N GLN A 2 44.25 55.60 -28.30
CA GLN A 2 44.23 54.17 -28.61
C GLN A 2 43.48 53.41 -27.51
N PHE A 3 42.60 52.47 -27.87
CA PHE A 3 42.14 51.44 -26.95
C PHE A 3 42.42 50.06 -27.54
N ARG A 4 43.24 49.30 -26.81
CA ARG A 4 43.85 48.03 -27.20
C ARG A 4 42.86 46.88 -27.02
N LEU A 5 42.82 46.04 -28.05
CA LEU A 5 42.23 44.71 -28.12
C LEU A 5 42.97 43.77 -27.14
N PHE A 6 42.25 43.19 -26.17
CA PHE A 6 42.77 42.08 -25.35
C PHE A 6 42.07 40.78 -25.76
N MET A 7 42.82 39.94 -26.45
CA MET A 7 42.44 38.62 -26.94
C MET A 7 42.88 37.60 -25.88
N ILE A 8 41.94 37.05 -25.10
CA ILE A 8 42.22 36.00 -24.11
C ILE A 8 42.11 34.65 -24.83
N LEU A 9 43.25 34.09 -25.22
CA LEU A 9 43.37 32.68 -25.63
C LEU A 9 43.23 31.80 -24.38
N SER A 10 42.11 31.10 -24.24
CA SER A 10 41.95 30.01 -23.28
C SER A 10 42.37 28.70 -23.96
N SER A 11 43.53 28.19 -23.58
CA SER A 11 44.07 26.91 -24.06
C SER A 11 43.26 25.75 -23.44
N PHE A 12 42.35 25.16 -24.22
CA PHE A 12 41.71 23.90 -23.87
C PHE A 12 42.68 22.74 -24.17
N THR A 13 43.30 22.19 -23.13
CA THR A 13 44.01 20.91 -23.21
C THR A 13 43.00 19.78 -23.30
N PHE A 14 42.92 19.17 -24.49
CA PHE A 14 42.11 18.00 -24.77
C PHE A 14 42.80 16.77 -24.16
N VAL A 15 42.30 16.26 -23.03
CA VAL A 15 42.74 14.98 -22.45
C VAL A 15 42.15 13.85 -23.28
N LEU A 16 43.00 13.22 -24.09
CA LEU A 16 42.68 12.05 -24.89
C LEU A 16 42.76 10.81 -23.99
N CYS A 17 41.62 10.34 -23.45
CA CYS A 17 41.56 9.07 -22.75
C CYS A 17 41.17 7.97 -23.74
N ALA A 18 42.14 7.15 -24.16
CA ALA A 18 41.89 5.98 -24.99
C ALA A 18 41.18 4.91 -24.15
N SER A 19 39.92 4.60 -24.48
CA SER A 19 39.21 3.44 -23.92
C SER A 19 39.44 2.24 -24.84
N THR A 20 40.23 1.29 -24.36
CA THR A 20 40.34 -0.04 -24.94
C THR A 20 39.05 -0.80 -24.68
N GLY A 21 38.28 -1.09 -25.74
CA GLY A 21 37.21 -2.07 -25.68
C GLY A 21 37.78 -3.49 -25.78
N GLN A 22 37.57 -4.31 -24.75
CA GLN A 22 37.58 -5.77 -24.88
C GLN A 22 36.77 -6.43 -23.75
N THR A 23 35.59 -6.90 -24.15
CA THR A 23 34.76 -8.01 -23.63
C THR A 23 34.96 -8.45 -22.18
N GLN A 24 34.06 -8.03 -21.30
CA GLN A 24 33.79 -8.74 -20.05
C GLN A 24 32.98 -9.99 -20.37
N ASP A 25 33.61 -11.15 -20.19
CA ASP A 25 32.93 -12.43 -20.05
C ASP A 25 32.03 -12.34 -18.81
N MET A 26 30.71 -12.44 -19.03
CA MET A 26 29.71 -12.35 -17.98
C MET A 26 29.06 -13.72 -17.81
N SER A 27 29.89 -14.70 -17.46
CA SER A 27 29.44 -15.94 -16.84
C SER A 27 29.04 -15.65 -15.40
N MET A 28 27.75 -15.37 -15.20
CA MET A 28 27.10 -15.35 -13.90
C MET A 28 27.00 -16.79 -13.39
N GLU A 29 28.05 -17.27 -12.72
CA GLU A 29 28.00 -18.52 -11.97
C GLU A 29 27.30 -18.25 -10.64
N LEU A 30 26.07 -18.76 -10.50
CA LEU A 30 25.27 -18.66 -9.29
C LEU A 30 25.82 -19.67 -8.28
N ASP A 31 26.50 -19.18 -7.23
CA ASP A 31 26.90 -19.98 -6.07
C ASP A 31 25.65 -20.32 -5.23
N PRO A 32 25.18 -21.58 -5.17
CA PRO A 32 24.06 -21.97 -4.36
C PRO A 32 24.56 -22.34 -2.96
N LEU A 33 24.16 -21.53 -1.97
CA LEU A 33 24.08 -21.85 -0.53
C LEU A 33 25.17 -21.28 0.41
N GLU A 34 25.61 -20.03 0.23
CA GLU A 34 26.27 -19.34 1.35
C GLU A 34 25.26 -18.81 2.38
N VAL A 35 24.77 -19.74 3.21
CA VAL A 35 23.98 -19.49 4.41
C VAL A 35 24.85 -18.76 5.43
N ARG A 36 24.60 -17.48 5.68
CA ARG A 36 25.21 -16.74 6.78
C ARG A 36 24.61 -17.18 8.12
N PRO A 37 25.37 -17.77 9.06
CA PRO A 37 24.82 -18.12 10.36
C PRO A 37 24.66 -16.85 11.22
N SER A 38 23.40 -16.47 11.49
CA SER A 38 23.08 -15.46 12.50
C SER A 38 23.35 -16.04 13.88
N LEU A 39 24.49 -15.71 14.49
CA LEU A 39 24.83 -16.06 15.88
C LEU A 39 24.23 -15.07 16.90
N ALA A 40 23.28 -14.24 16.51
CA ALA A 40 22.58 -13.38 17.46
C ALA A 40 21.44 -14.17 18.12
N THR A 41 21.65 -14.70 19.32
CA THR A 41 20.54 -15.14 20.19
C THR A 41 19.67 -13.94 20.53
N PRO A 42 18.41 -13.85 20.08
CA PRO A 42 17.51 -12.79 20.50
C PRO A 42 17.13 -13.07 21.94
N ARG A 43 17.59 -12.24 22.89
CA ARG A 43 16.94 -12.15 24.19
C ARG A 43 15.69 -11.31 24.03
N LEU A 44 14.61 -11.98 23.72
CA LEU A 44 13.29 -11.38 23.76
C LEU A 44 12.41 -12.38 24.53
N SER A 45 12.07 -12.04 25.77
CA SER A 45 11.00 -12.70 26.51
C SER A 45 9.70 -12.40 25.80
N LEU A 46 9.40 -13.16 24.74
CA LEU A 46 8.10 -13.12 24.08
C LEU A 46 7.05 -13.61 25.07
N PRO A 47 5.85 -13.00 25.07
CA PRO A 47 4.73 -13.57 25.80
C PRO A 47 4.53 -15.03 25.35
N THR A 48 4.47 -15.96 26.32
CA THR A 48 4.31 -17.40 26.08
C THR A 48 2.97 -17.76 25.44
N ASN A 49 2.02 -16.81 25.44
CA ASN A 49 0.77 -16.96 24.72
C ASN A 49 0.99 -16.55 23.25
N LEU A 50 1.47 -17.51 22.47
CA LEU A 50 1.53 -17.40 21.02
C LEU A 50 0.10 -17.46 20.50
N THR A 51 -0.38 -16.36 19.92
CA THR A 51 -1.57 -16.40 19.08
C THR A 51 -1.27 -17.36 17.93
N THR A 52 -1.94 -18.50 17.90
CA THR A 52 -1.85 -19.44 16.78
C THR A 52 -2.50 -18.79 15.56
N VAL A 53 -1.71 -18.11 14.75
CA VAL A 53 -2.12 -17.68 13.43
C VAL A 53 -2.16 -18.95 12.57
N PRO A 54 -3.31 -19.34 11.98
CA PRO A 54 -3.37 -20.52 11.13
C PRO A 54 -2.38 -20.36 9.97
N VAL A 55 -1.54 -21.38 9.77
CA VAL A 55 -0.69 -21.47 8.57
C VAL A 55 -1.62 -21.67 7.39
N VAL A 56 -1.70 -20.68 6.51
CA VAL A 56 -2.48 -20.75 5.28
C VAL A 56 -1.79 -21.73 4.34
N ASN A 57 -2.40 -22.88 4.05
CA ASN A 57 -1.84 -23.82 3.07
C ASN A 57 -1.89 -23.22 1.66
N PRO A 58 -1.00 -23.59 0.73
CA PRO A 58 -1.09 -23.15 -0.66
C PRO A 58 -2.49 -23.46 -1.24
N GLY A 59 -3.24 -22.41 -1.61
CA GLY A 59 -4.62 -22.52 -2.10
C GLY A 59 -5.70 -22.21 -1.05
N GLU A 60 -5.34 -22.08 0.22
CA GLU A 60 -6.22 -21.54 1.25
C GLU A 60 -6.13 -20.00 1.26
N TYR A 61 -7.23 -19.34 1.60
CA TYR A 61 -7.30 -17.89 1.73
C TYR A 61 -7.42 -17.51 3.20
N PHE A 62 -6.97 -16.29 3.52
CA PHE A 62 -7.21 -15.70 4.83
C PHE A 62 -8.70 -15.67 5.15
N VAL A 63 -9.05 -16.01 6.40
CA VAL A 63 -10.43 -16.00 6.90
C VAL A 63 -10.57 -14.83 7.86
N PRO A 64 -11.24 -13.74 7.47
CA PRO A 64 -11.42 -12.59 8.35
C PRO A 64 -12.27 -12.94 9.58
N PRO A 65 -12.06 -12.25 10.72
CA PRO A 65 -12.88 -12.39 11.92
C PRO A 65 -14.38 -12.32 11.63
N TYR A 66 -15.18 -12.99 12.47
CA TYR A 66 -16.64 -12.94 12.35
C TYR A 66 -17.17 -11.57 12.80
N ILE A 67 -18.35 -11.19 12.29
CA ILE A 67 -18.97 -9.90 12.64
C ILE A 67 -19.43 -9.92 14.10
N GLU A 68 -19.81 -11.10 14.57
CA GLU A 68 -20.25 -11.38 15.93
C GLU A 68 -19.12 -11.24 16.96
N ASP A 69 -17.85 -11.30 16.50
CA ASP A 69 -16.67 -11.16 17.34
C ASP A 69 -16.21 -9.70 17.49
N ILE A 70 -16.93 -8.74 16.89
CA ILE A 70 -16.59 -7.31 17.02
C ILE A 70 -16.78 -6.91 18.50
N PRO A 71 -15.72 -6.40 19.18
CA PRO A 71 -15.80 -6.11 20.60
C PRO A 71 -16.69 -4.90 20.88
N GLU A 72 -17.41 -4.92 22.00
CA GLU A 72 -18.29 -3.82 22.44
C GLU A 72 -17.49 -2.69 23.14
N ASN A 73 -16.60 -2.06 22.38
CA ASN A 73 -15.77 -0.94 22.84
C ASN A 73 -15.58 0.10 21.73
N LYS A 74 -14.83 1.18 22.00
CA LYS A 74 -14.58 2.25 21.02
C LYS A 74 -14.01 1.77 19.69
N TYR A 75 -13.17 0.73 19.71
CA TYR A 75 -12.65 0.13 18.49
C TYR A 75 -13.76 -0.55 17.70
N GLY A 76 -14.58 -1.39 18.35
CA GLY A 76 -15.70 -2.04 17.67
C GLY A 76 -16.74 -1.07 17.14
N GLU A 77 -16.98 0.06 17.80
CA GLU A 77 -17.84 1.11 17.26
C GLU A 77 -17.31 1.70 15.95
N LEU A 78 -16.00 1.90 15.82
CA LEU A 78 -15.37 2.33 14.57
C LEU A 78 -15.41 1.24 13.49
N VAL A 79 -15.24 -0.03 13.88
CA VAL A 79 -15.41 -1.18 12.96
C VAL A 79 -16.85 -1.22 12.42
N LYS A 80 -17.86 -1.09 13.29
CA LYS A 80 -19.29 -1.04 12.93
C LYS A 80 -19.59 0.15 12.03
N MET A 81 -19.06 1.34 12.34
CA MET A 81 -19.21 2.53 11.49
C MET A 81 -18.60 2.30 10.10
N GLY A 82 -17.37 1.77 10.03
CA GLY A 82 -16.69 1.48 8.78
C GLY A 82 -17.46 0.46 7.92
N ARG A 83 -18.00 -0.58 8.56
CA ARG A 83 -18.90 -1.56 7.92
C ARG A 83 -20.17 -0.89 7.40
N ASN A 84 -20.82 -0.05 8.20
CA ASN A 84 -22.03 0.68 7.78
C ASN A 84 -21.79 1.56 6.55
N ILE A 85 -20.67 2.29 6.51
CA ILE A 85 -20.25 3.04 5.32
C ILE A 85 -20.00 2.10 4.14
N PHE A 86 -19.50 0.89 4.37
CA PHE A 86 -19.25 -0.11 3.33
C PHE A 86 -20.50 -0.66 2.68
N VAL A 87 -21.42 -1.15 3.50
CA VAL A 87 -22.58 -1.89 3.04
C VAL A 87 -23.75 -0.98 2.68
N ASN A 88 -23.85 0.17 3.36
CA ASN A 88 -24.94 1.12 3.29
C ASN A 88 -24.39 2.53 2.99
N THR A 89 -23.44 2.63 2.06
CA THR A 89 -22.81 3.90 1.65
C THR A 89 -23.83 4.98 1.29
N GLN A 90 -24.95 4.60 0.68
CA GLN A 90 -26.04 5.51 0.33
C GLN A 90 -26.70 6.19 1.55
N VAL A 91 -26.58 5.60 2.74
CA VAL A 91 -27.08 6.15 4.00
C VAL A 91 -25.96 6.88 4.74
N TYR A 92 -24.84 6.19 4.98
CA TYR A 92 -23.78 6.68 5.87
C TYR A 92 -22.72 7.54 5.17
N GLY A 93 -22.64 7.46 3.84
CA GLY A 93 -21.71 8.24 3.00
C GLY A 93 -22.42 9.19 2.04
N LYS A 94 -23.73 9.44 2.23
CA LYS A 94 -24.59 10.15 1.27
C LYS A 94 -24.03 11.47 0.75
N ARG A 95 -23.34 12.22 1.61
CA ARG A 95 -22.75 13.53 1.26
C ARG A 95 -21.55 13.44 0.29
N TYR A 96 -21.01 12.24 0.06
CA TYR A 96 -19.79 12.00 -0.70
C TYR A 96 -20.02 11.20 -1.99
N VAL A 97 -21.24 10.74 -2.26
CA VAL A 97 -21.56 9.86 -3.40
C VAL A 97 -22.42 10.59 -4.41
N GLY A 98 -22.16 10.38 -5.71
CA GLY A 98 -22.95 10.94 -6.81
C GLY A 98 -23.77 9.90 -7.58
N ASN A 99 -23.56 8.61 -7.31
CA ASN A 99 -24.32 7.52 -7.90
C ASN A 99 -25.00 6.61 -6.85
N GLY A 100 -25.73 5.59 -7.30
CA GLY A 100 -26.48 4.67 -6.46
C GLY A 100 -25.69 3.46 -5.92
N LEU A 101 -24.35 3.46 -6.01
CA LEU A 101 -23.52 2.32 -5.61
C LEU A 101 -23.11 2.38 -4.13
N ASN A 102 -22.92 1.21 -3.55
CA ASN A 102 -22.23 0.98 -2.28
C ASN A 102 -20.91 0.26 -2.54
N CYS A 103 -19.96 0.34 -1.62
CA CYS A 103 -18.68 -0.38 -1.77
C CYS A 103 -18.90 -1.89 -1.95
N SER A 104 -19.89 -2.43 -1.27
CA SER A 104 -20.31 -3.85 -1.32
C SER A 104 -20.81 -4.32 -2.68
N ASN A 105 -21.16 -3.42 -3.60
CA ASN A 105 -21.57 -3.81 -4.94
C ASN A 105 -20.42 -4.40 -5.77
N CYS A 106 -19.17 -4.02 -5.49
CA CYS A 106 -17.99 -4.53 -6.19
C CYS A 106 -17.07 -5.37 -5.28
N HIS A 107 -16.98 -5.02 -4.00
CA HIS A 107 -16.17 -5.72 -3.03
C HIS A 107 -17.03 -6.72 -2.26
N LEU A 108 -17.13 -7.93 -2.80
CA LEU A 108 -18.13 -8.93 -2.41
C LEU A 108 -17.94 -9.45 -0.97
N SER A 109 -19.06 -9.91 -0.39
CA SER A 109 -19.14 -10.33 1.01
C SER A 109 -18.57 -9.26 1.95
N GLU A 110 -18.95 -8.01 1.75
CA GLU A 110 -18.49 -6.87 2.55
C GLU A 110 -16.96 -6.67 2.52
N GLY A 111 -16.33 -7.05 1.40
CA GLY A 111 -14.88 -7.02 1.24
C GLY A 111 -14.15 -8.22 1.83
N ARG A 112 -14.85 -9.30 2.20
CA ARG A 112 -14.26 -10.52 2.78
C ARG A 112 -14.03 -11.63 1.75
N LYS A 113 -14.65 -11.56 0.57
CA LYS A 113 -14.57 -12.62 -0.46
C LYS A 113 -13.22 -12.61 -1.19
N ALA A 114 -12.51 -13.73 -1.13
CA ALA A 114 -11.31 -13.95 -1.92
C ALA A 114 -11.57 -13.76 -3.43
N ASN A 115 -10.56 -13.27 -4.16
CA ASN A 115 -10.62 -12.98 -5.60
C ASN A 115 -11.68 -11.94 -6.01
N ALA A 116 -12.25 -11.18 -5.07
CA ALA A 116 -13.23 -10.12 -5.32
C ALA A 116 -12.79 -8.78 -4.69
N ALA A 117 -11.52 -8.45 -4.87
CA ALA A 117 -10.85 -7.30 -4.25
C ALA A 117 -11.09 -7.23 -2.73
N PRO A 118 -10.74 -8.26 -1.95
CA PRO A 118 -10.94 -8.26 -0.51
C PRO A 118 -10.13 -7.16 0.17
N LEU A 119 -10.68 -6.60 1.24
CA LEU A 119 -10.03 -5.54 2.03
C LEU A 119 -8.80 -6.04 2.79
N TRP A 120 -8.87 -7.29 3.23
CA TRP A 120 -7.77 -7.98 3.92
C TRP A 120 -6.53 -8.15 3.06
N GLY A 121 -6.73 -8.28 1.74
CA GLY A 121 -5.64 -8.32 0.78
C GLY A 121 -5.12 -6.93 0.39
N ALA A 122 -5.79 -5.86 0.81
CA ALA A 122 -5.44 -4.49 0.44
C ALA A 122 -4.69 -3.76 1.57
N TYR A 123 -5.10 -3.89 2.83
CA TYR A 123 -4.58 -3.06 3.92
C TYR A 123 -3.04 -3.10 4.03
N GLY A 124 -2.44 -4.30 4.06
CA GLY A 124 -0.98 -4.48 4.15
C GLY A 124 -0.20 -4.16 2.86
N MET A 125 -0.88 -3.86 1.75
CA MET A 125 -0.24 -3.57 0.45
C MET A 125 0.09 -2.08 0.27
N TYR A 126 -0.44 -1.21 1.12
CA TYR A 126 -0.25 0.24 1.05
C TYR A 126 0.68 0.72 2.18
N PRO A 127 1.49 1.77 1.96
CA PRO A 127 1.57 2.61 0.76
C PRO A 127 2.17 1.89 -0.46
N MET A 128 1.67 2.21 -1.66
CA MET A 128 2.05 1.55 -2.91
C MET A 128 2.36 2.57 -4.01
N TYR A 129 3.45 2.37 -4.74
CA TYR A 129 3.74 3.15 -5.95
C TYR A 129 2.73 2.83 -7.06
N ARG A 130 2.14 3.88 -7.64
CA ARG A 130 1.09 3.76 -8.66
C ARG A 130 1.62 4.31 -9.99
N VAL A 131 1.89 3.41 -10.93
CA VAL A 131 2.41 3.77 -12.27
C VAL A 131 1.52 4.78 -13.00
N LYS A 132 0.19 4.68 -12.85
CA LYS A 132 -0.78 5.58 -13.49
C LYS A 132 -0.52 7.06 -13.19
N ASN A 133 -0.15 7.37 -11.94
CA ASN A 133 0.03 8.74 -11.46
C ASN A 133 1.50 9.06 -11.15
N ARG A 134 2.37 8.05 -11.22
CA ARG A 134 3.81 8.11 -10.92
C ARG A 134 4.12 8.58 -9.50
N GLU A 135 3.27 8.23 -8.54
CA GLU A 135 3.37 8.66 -7.14
C GLU A 135 3.19 7.46 -6.18
N VAL A 136 3.63 7.63 -4.93
CA VAL A 136 3.31 6.70 -3.84
C VAL A 136 1.97 7.11 -3.24
N VAL A 137 1.02 6.18 -3.23
CA VAL A 137 -0.33 6.40 -2.72
C VAL A 137 -0.50 5.64 -1.41
N THR A 138 -1.03 6.31 -0.40
CA THR A 138 -1.40 5.77 0.91
C THR A 138 -2.72 5.00 0.85
N PHE A 139 -3.05 4.25 1.91
CA PHE A 139 -4.32 3.53 1.96
C PHE A 139 -5.53 4.50 2.03
N GLN A 140 -5.36 5.62 2.75
CA GLN A 140 -6.33 6.70 2.87
C GLN A 140 -6.68 7.30 1.52
N GLU A 141 -5.67 7.65 0.73
CA GLU A 141 -5.85 8.18 -0.63
C GLU A 141 -6.49 7.13 -1.54
N ARG A 142 -6.18 5.83 -1.35
CA ARG A 142 -6.86 4.77 -2.10
C ARG A 142 -8.35 4.68 -1.78
N ILE A 143 -8.74 4.93 -0.53
CA ILE A 143 -10.16 5.02 -0.12
C ILE A 143 -10.81 6.24 -0.76
N GLN A 144 -10.15 7.40 -0.77
CA GLN A 144 -10.64 8.61 -1.43
C GLN A 144 -10.90 8.40 -2.93
N ASP A 145 -9.97 7.73 -3.62
CA ASP A 145 -10.13 7.36 -5.02
C ASP A 145 -11.40 6.54 -5.28
N CYS A 146 -11.82 5.69 -4.34
CA CYS A 146 -13.07 4.94 -4.46
C CYS A 146 -14.28 5.88 -4.45
N PHE A 147 -14.33 6.83 -3.50
CA PHE A 147 -15.39 7.84 -3.48
C PHE A 147 -15.41 8.67 -4.76
N LYS A 148 -14.24 9.11 -5.22
CA LYS A 148 -14.14 9.96 -6.41
C LYS A 148 -14.51 9.25 -7.70
N TYR A 149 -14.00 8.04 -7.92
CA TYR A 149 -14.11 7.38 -9.23
C TYR A 149 -15.17 6.27 -9.27
N SER A 150 -15.29 5.46 -8.22
CA SER A 150 -16.26 4.35 -8.20
C SER A 150 -17.65 4.83 -7.81
N LEU A 151 -17.74 5.78 -6.88
CA LEU A 151 -19.01 6.31 -6.37
C LEU A 151 -19.42 7.62 -7.05
N ASP A 152 -18.70 8.01 -8.11
CA ASP A 152 -18.90 9.24 -8.90
C ASP A 152 -19.10 10.48 -8.00
N GLY A 153 -18.25 10.57 -6.97
CA GLY A 153 -18.51 11.39 -5.82
C GLY A 153 -17.41 12.40 -5.52
N ILE A 154 -17.47 12.94 -4.31
CA ILE A 154 -16.46 13.84 -3.77
C ILE A 154 -15.70 13.08 -2.69
N ALA A 155 -14.37 13.06 -2.80
CA ALA A 155 -13.54 12.43 -1.79
C ALA A 155 -13.69 13.14 -0.43
N PRO A 156 -13.99 12.41 0.67
CA PRO A 156 -13.81 12.92 2.02
C PRO A 156 -12.34 13.30 2.25
N THR A 157 -12.03 14.16 3.22
CA THR A 157 -10.64 14.43 3.60
C THR A 157 -9.98 13.19 4.20
N VAL A 158 -8.65 13.07 4.10
CA VAL A 158 -7.91 11.86 4.54
C VAL A 158 -8.04 11.58 6.04
N ASP A 159 -8.34 12.61 6.81
CA ASP A 159 -8.53 12.63 8.27
C ASP A 159 -10.01 12.62 8.68
N SER A 160 -10.93 12.48 7.72
CA SER A 160 -12.36 12.41 8.03
C SER A 160 -12.71 11.15 8.83
N PRO A 161 -13.69 11.20 9.75
CA PRO A 161 -14.16 10.02 10.49
C PRO A 161 -14.59 8.87 9.57
N GLU A 162 -15.14 9.19 8.40
CA GLU A 162 -15.51 8.20 7.40
C GLU A 162 -14.27 7.47 6.87
N VAL A 163 -13.22 8.18 6.47
CA VAL A 163 -11.97 7.55 6.01
C VAL A 163 -11.30 6.78 7.14
N GLU A 164 -11.26 7.32 8.36
CA GLU A 164 -10.72 6.62 9.53
C GLU A 164 -11.45 5.29 9.80
N ALA A 165 -12.78 5.32 9.88
CA ALA A 165 -13.59 4.13 10.10
C ALA A 165 -13.39 3.10 8.96
N ARG A 166 -13.19 3.57 7.72
CA ARG A 166 -12.89 2.72 6.56
C ARG A 166 -11.54 2.02 6.65
N ILE A 167 -10.52 2.68 7.20
CA ILE A 167 -9.22 2.07 7.48
C ILE A 167 -9.40 0.99 8.55
N ILE A 168 -10.11 1.31 9.62
CA ILE A 168 -10.29 0.42 10.77
C ILE A 168 -11.03 -0.87 10.37
N ILE A 169 -12.12 -0.81 9.62
CA ILE A 169 -12.78 -2.03 9.13
C ILE A 169 -11.90 -2.83 8.17
N SER A 170 -11.02 -2.17 7.41
CA SER A 170 -10.09 -2.88 6.52
C SER A 170 -9.02 -3.63 7.32
N TYR A 171 -8.48 -3.00 8.37
CA TYR A 171 -7.58 -3.64 9.32
C TYR A 171 -8.27 -4.77 10.10
N ALA A 172 -9.48 -4.56 10.60
CA ALA A 172 -10.25 -5.57 11.33
C ALA A 172 -10.57 -6.80 10.47
N ASN A 173 -10.67 -6.61 9.16
CA ASN A 173 -10.82 -7.69 8.20
C ASN A 173 -9.50 -8.37 7.84
N SER A 174 -8.34 -7.83 8.20
CA SER A 174 -6.99 -8.30 7.81
C SER A 174 -6.34 -9.24 8.83
#